data_AF-A0A7V4SUA8-F1
#
_entry.id   AF-A0A7V4SUA8-F1
#
_cell.length_a   1.000
_cell.length_b   1.000
_cell.length_c   1.000
_cell.angle_alpha   90.00
_cell.angle_beta   90.00
_cell.angle_gamma   90.00
#
_symmetry.space_group_name_H-M   'P 1'
#
loop_
_entity.id
_entity.type
_entity.pdbx_description
1 polymer ?
#
loop_
_entity_poly.entity_id
_entity_poly.type
_entity_poly.pdbx_seq_one_letter_code
_entity_poly.pdbx_strand_id
1 'polypeptide(L)'
;MGFSNRILAALQRAGEAFTLGTNTYRGIFRVLDAGTMRTYLDDVEVMGVVRPGLLLITTADVVINPNDTITRDNRTYTVLKVSTHRIGNLAVVKQAILA
;
A
#
# COMPACT_ATOMS: atom_id res chain seq x y z
N MET A 1 -13.47 13.98 17.30
CA MET A 1 -12.21 13.69 16.59
C MET A 1 -12.55 13.12 15.22
N GLY A 2 -12.12 13.76 14.13
CA GLY A 2 -12.44 13.33 12.76
C GLY A 2 -11.81 11.97 12.40
N PHE A 3 -12.41 11.29 11.43
CA PHE A 3 -12.00 9.95 10.99
C PHE A 3 -10.54 9.89 10.50
N SER A 4 -10.06 10.91 9.80
CA SER A 4 -8.65 11.02 9.37
C SER A 4 -7.67 10.97 10.55
N ASN A 5 -7.97 11.67 11.65
CA ASN A 5 -7.12 11.65 12.85
C ASN A 5 -7.04 10.26 13.50
N ARG A 6 -8.11 9.45 13.38
CA ARG A 6 -8.10 8.08 13.93
C ARG A 6 -7.19 7.16 13.11
N ILE A 7 -7.20 7.30 11.78
CA ILE A 7 -6.32 6.53 10.88
C ILE A 7 -4.87 6.91 11.10
N LEU A 8 -4.57 8.22 11.18
CA LEU A 8 -3.22 8.70 11.44
C LEU A 8 -2.70 8.17 12.78
N ALA A 9 -3.53 8.20 13.83
CA ALA A 9 -3.18 7.61 15.14
C ALA A 9 -3.03 6.08 15.10
N ALA A 10 -3.73 5.37 14.21
CA ALA A 10 -3.54 3.92 14.03
C ALA A 10 -2.23 3.63 13.29
N LEU A 11 -1.92 4.36 12.24
CA LEU A 11 -0.66 4.24 11.48
C LEU A 11 0.57 4.61 12.31
N GLN A 12 0.45 5.58 13.22
CA GLN A 12 1.53 5.90 14.16
C GLN A 12 1.80 4.77 15.15
N ARG A 13 0.76 4.04 15.57
CA ARG A 13 0.87 2.97 16.57
C ARG A 13 1.31 1.63 15.97
N ALA A 14 0.79 1.28 14.79
CA ALA A 14 0.94 -0.06 14.20
C ALA A 14 1.55 -0.03 12.80
N GLY A 15 1.78 1.14 12.21
CA GLY A 15 2.36 1.28 10.89
C GLY A 15 3.87 1.16 10.90
N GLU A 16 4.38 0.49 9.88
CA GLU A 16 5.80 0.31 9.62
C GLU A 16 6.32 1.39 8.69
N ALA A 17 7.61 1.72 8.83
CA ALA A 17 8.24 2.71 7.97
C ALA A 17 8.53 2.12 6.59
N PHE A 18 8.31 2.92 5.55
CA PHE A 18 8.75 2.61 4.20
C PHE A 18 9.22 3.88 3.51
N THR A 19 10.12 3.73 2.54
CA THR A 19 10.60 4.86 1.73
C THR A 19 10.01 4.80 0.33
N LEU A 20 9.66 5.98 -0.17
CA LEU A 20 9.22 6.20 -1.53
C LEU A 20 9.99 7.40 -2.07
N GLY A 21 10.90 7.14 -3.03
CA GLY A 21 11.90 8.12 -3.44
C GLY A 21 12.77 8.54 -2.25
N THR A 22 12.77 9.83 -1.93
CA THR A 22 13.54 10.41 -0.80
C THR A 22 12.75 10.56 0.49
N ASN A 23 11.44 10.29 0.47
CA ASN A 23 10.55 10.50 1.60
C ASN A 23 10.27 9.20 2.35
N THR A 24 10.17 9.30 3.68
CA THR A 24 9.80 8.19 4.56
C THR A 24 8.37 8.37 5.05
N TYR A 25 7.55 7.34 4.85
CA TYR A 25 6.15 7.30 5.26
C TYR A 25 5.90 6.11 6.19
N ARG A 26 4.67 6.02 6.72
CA ARG A 26 4.21 4.88 7.50
C ARG A 26 3.01 4.22 6.85
N GLY A 27 2.99 2.90 6.88
CA GLY A 27 1.91 2.09 6.31
C GLY A 27 1.77 0.76 7.02
N ILE A 28 0.61 0.15 6.90
CA ILE A 28 0.38 -1.23 7.33
C ILE A 28 0.60 -2.12 6.12
N PHE A 29 1.40 -3.18 6.31
CA PHE A 29 1.69 -4.16 5.28
C PHE A 29 1.03 -5.48 5.62
N ARG A 30 0.39 -6.08 4.62
CA ARG A 30 -0.15 -7.44 4.71
C ARG A 30 0.38 -8.26 3.55
N VAL A 31 0.90 -9.44 3.84
CA VAL A 31 1.29 -10.40 2.80
C VAL A 31 0.04 -10.93 2.11
N LEU A 32 0.07 -10.93 0.78
CA LEU A 32 -0.97 -11.48 -0.07
C LEU A 32 -0.55 -12.87 -0.53
N ASP A 33 -1.39 -13.86 -0.25
CA ASP A 33 -1.29 -15.17 -0.90
C ASP A 33 -1.82 -15.09 -2.34
N ALA A 34 -1.57 -16.14 -3.12
CA ALA A 34 -1.97 -16.19 -4.52
C ALA A 34 -3.49 -16.03 -4.72
N GLY A 35 -4.31 -16.54 -3.80
CA GLY A 35 -5.77 -16.40 -3.87
C GLY A 35 -6.22 -14.96 -3.63
N THR A 36 -5.62 -14.28 -2.67
CA THR A 36 -5.94 -12.89 -2.32
C THR A 36 -5.41 -11.93 -3.39
N MET A 37 -4.26 -12.22 -4.00
CA MET A 37 -3.72 -11.41 -5.12
C MET A 37 -4.70 -11.35 -6.31
N ARG A 38 -5.38 -12.46 -6.64
CA ARG A 38 -6.41 -12.52 -7.69
C ARG A 38 -7.64 -11.65 -7.43
N THR A 39 -7.83 -11.14 -6.21
CA THR A 39 -8.88 -10.14 -5.93
C THR A 39 -8.53 -8.77 -6.52
N TYR A 40 -7.24 -8.50 -6.78
CA TYR A 40 -6.75 -7.20 -7.22
C TYR A 40 -6.06 -7.24 -8.59
N LEU A 41 -5.45 -8.38 -8.92
CA LEU A 41 -4.65 -8.61 -10.11
C LEU A 41 -5.33 -9.65 -11.01
N ASP A 42 -5.14 -9.51 -12.32
CA ASP A 42 -5.51 -10.55 -13.27
C ASP A 42 -4.50 -11.72 -13.26
N ASP A 43 -4.83 -12.83 -13.93
CA ASP A 43 -3.97 -14.02 -13.91
C ASP A 43 -2.59 -13.78 -14.52
N VAL A 44 -2.46 -12.89 -15.51
CA VAL A 44 -1.17 -12.57 -16.15
C VAL A 44 -0.29 -11.78 -15.17
N GLU A 45 -0.87 -10.79 -14.51
CA GLU A 45 -0.21 -10.00 -13.46
C GLU A 45 0.24 -10.89 -12.30
N VAL A 46 -0.63 -11.80 -11.82
CA VAL A 46 -0.28 -12.75 -10.73
C VAL A 46 0.85 -13.68 -11.15
N MET A 47 0.87 -14.17 -12.39
CA MET A 47 1.97 -15.00 -12.89
C MET A 47 3.32 -14.27 -12.97
N GLY A 48 3.30 -12.94 -13.12
CA GLY A 48 4.50 -12.10 -13.12
C GLY A 48 5.07 -11.83 -11.72
N VAL A 49 4.34 -12.15 -10.65
CA VAL A 49 4.76 -11.88 -9.27
C VAL A 49 5.67 -13.01 -8.76
N VAL A 50 6.97 -12.72 -8.68
CA VAL A 50 8.01 -13.70 -8.30
C VAL A 50 8.28 -13.77 -6.79
N ARG A 51 7.78 -12.78 -6.03
CA ARG A 51 7.95 -12.64 -4.59
C ARG A 51 6.58 -12.53 -3.92
N PRO A 52 6.42 -12.80 -2.61
CA PRO A 52 5.15 -12.58 -1.94
C PRO A 52 4.67 -11.14 -2.14
N GLY A 53 3.52 -10.97 -2.79
CA GLY A 53 2.91 -9.67 -2.98
C GLY A 53 2.51 -9.05 -1.65
N LEU A 54 2.56 -7.73 -1.54
CA LEU A 54 2.16 -7.00 -0.34
C LEU A 54 0.98 -6.08 -0.65
N LEU A 55 0.01 -6.05 0.25
CA LEU A 55 -0.95 -4.97 0.35
C LEU A 55 -0.40 -3.93 1.32
N LEU A 56 -0.19 -2.72 0.82
CA LEU A 56 0.13 -1.53 1.59
C LEU A 56 -1.15 -0.71 1.82
N ILE A 57 -1.38 -0.29 3.06
CA ILE A 57 -2.40 0.70 3.43
C ILE A 57 -1.69 1.89 4.12
N THR A 58 -1.87 3.09 3.59
CA THR A 58 -1.30 4.33 4.14
C THR A 58 -2.31 5.49 4.09
N THR A 59 -1.90 6.68 4.53
CA THR A 59 -2.76 7.87 4.49
C THR A 59 -3.11 8.24 3.05
N ALA A 60 -4.27 8.86 2.86
CA ALA A 60 -4.73 9.25 1.53
C ALA A 60 -3.80 10.27 0.83
N ASP A 61 -3.06 11.06 1.62
CA ASP A 61 -2.21 12.16 1.15
C ASP A 61 -0.89 11.70 0.51
N VAL A 62 -0.44 10.47 0.78
CA VAL A 62 0.80 9.95 0.18
C VAL A 62 0.59 9.79 -1.31
N VAL A 63 1.41 10.44 -2.14
CA VAL A 63 1.35 10.28 -3.60
C VAL A 63 2.09 9.00 -3.97
N ILE A 64 1.33 7.94 -4.28
CA ILE A 64 1.83 6.65 -4.76
C ILE A 64 1.18 6.40 -6.12
N ASN A 65 1.97 6.04 -7.12
CA ASN A 65 1.53 5.72 -8.47
C ASN A 65 1.98 4.30 -8.88
N PRO A 66 1.30 3.67 -9.86
CA PRO A 66 1.81 2.46 -10.48
C PRO A 66 3.23 2.66 -11.04
N ASN A 67 4.07 1.63 -10.93
CA ASN A 67 5.49 1.60 -11.26
C ASN A 67 6.43 2.39 -10.33
N ASP A 68 5.91 3.04 -9.28
CA ASP A 68 6.76 3.57 -8.22
C ASP A 68 7.48 2.43 -7.49
N THR A 69 8.68 2.71 -6.97
CA THR A 69 9.43 1.76 -6.15
C THR A 69 9.34 2.14 -4.67
N ILE A 70 8.91 1.19 -3.85
CA ILE A 70 8.85 1.33 -2.39
C ILE A 70 9.90 0.43 -1.75
N THR A 71 10.68 0.99 -0.82
CA THR A 71 11.64 0.21 -0.05
C THR A 71 11.16 0.05 1.39
N ARG A 72 11.15 -1.18 1.88
CA ARG A 72 10.85 -1.57 3.27
C ARG A 72 11.85 -2.63 3.70
N ASP A 73 12.43 -2.48 4.89
CA ASP A 73 13.40 -3.43 5.46
C ASP A 73 14.52 -3.84 4.48
N ASN A 74 15.08 -2.83 3.79
CA ASN A 74 16.11 -3.00 2.76
C ASN A 74 15.70 -3.87 1.55
N ARG A 75 14.39 -4.10 1.36
CA ARG A 75 13.81 -4.75 0.18
C ARG A 75 13.01 -3.74 -0.62
N THR A 76 13.24 -3.74 -1.93
CA THR A 76 12.51 -2.91 -2.88
C THR A 76 11.39 -3.73 -3.52
N TYR A 77 10.22 -3.11 -3.59
CA TYR A 77 9.03 -3.61 -4.25
C TYR A 77 8.55 -2.58 -5.28
N THR A 78 7.94 -3.06 -6.35
CA THR A 78 7.32 -2.23 -7.38
C THR A 78 5.82 -2.14 -7.10
N VAL A 79 5.27 -0.94 -7.20
CA VAL A 79 3.83 -0.73 -7.09
C VAL A 79 3.15 -1.18 -8.37
N LEU A 80 2.30 -2.20 -8.28
CA LEU A 80 1.54 -2.72 -9.42
C LEU A 80 0.23 -1.96 -9.62
N LYS A 81 -0.53 -1.77 -8.54
CA LYS A 81 -1.82 -1.07 -8.56
C LYS A 81 -1.97 -0.18 -7.34
N VAL A 82 -2.72 0.90 -7.53
CA VAL A 82 -3.07 1.86 -6.49
C VAL A 82 -4.57 2.10 -6.52
N SER A 83 -5.17 2.21 -5.35
CA SER A 83 -6.55 2.62 -5.19
C SER A 83 -6.67 3.56 -4.00
N THR A 84 -7.58 4.52 -4.08
CA THR A 84 -7.91 5.41 -2.97
C THR A 84 -9.27 5.03 -2.44
N HIS A 85 -9.34 4.58 -1.19
CA HIS A 85 -10.61 4.31 -0.56
C HIS A 85 -11.23 5.64 -0.09
N ARG A 86 -12.51 5.83 -0.43
CA ARG A 86 -13.27 7.02 -0.08
C ARG A 86 -14.51 6.63 0.72
N ILE A 87 -14.88 7.47 1.69
CA ILE A 87 -16.17 7.40 2.37
C ILE A 87 -16.94 8.67 2.01
N GLY A 88 -18.01 8.53 1.24
CA GLY A 88 -18.61 9.65 0.53
C GLY A 88 -17.58 10.27 -0.44
N ASN A 89 -17.36 11.58 -0.36
CA ASN A 89 -16.37 12.27 -1.20
C ASN A 89 -14.99 12.42 -0.53
N LEU A 90 -14.84 11.98 0.72
CA LEU A 90 -13.60 12.13 1.49
C LEU A 90 -12.64 10.98 1.20
N ALA A 91 -11.41 11.29 0.80
CA ALA A 91 -10.33 10.31 0.70
C ALA A 91 -9.84 9.93 2.10
N VAL A 92 -9.76 8.63 2.34
CA VAL A 92 -9.59 8.07 3.68
C VAL A 92 -8.25 7.38 3.82
N VAL A 93 -7.99 6.41 2.95
CA VAL A 93 -6.72 5.68 2.89
C VAL A 93 -6.34 5.47 1.44
N LYS A 94 -5.03 5.36 1.23
CA LYS A 94 -4.48 4.86 -0.03
C LYS A 94 -4.05 3.43 0.18
N GLN A 95 -4.42 2.57 -0.78
CA GLN A 95 -4.01 1.19 -0.83
C GLN A 95 -3.18 0.94 -2.08
N ALA A 96 -2.14 0.12 -1.96
CA ALA A 96 -1.28 -0.26 -3.07
C ALA A 96 -0.93 -1.75 -3.01
N ILE A 97 -0.83 -2.37 -4.17
CA ILE A 97 -0.33 -3.74 -4.34
C ILE A 97 1.13 -3.66 -4.76
N LEU A 98 2.01 -4.34 -4.04
CA LEU A 98 3.46 -4.33 -4.24
C LEU A 98 3.94 -5.72 -4.61
N ALA A 99 4.94 -5.81 -5.50
CA ALA A 99 5.60 -7.06 -5.88
C ALA A 99 7.11 -6.88 -6.11
#